data_AF-A0A0K1W1M1-F1
#
_entry.id   AF-A0A0K1W1M1-F1
#
_cell.length_a   1.000
_cell.length_b   1.000
_cell.length_c   1.000
_cell.angle_alpha   90.00
_cell.angle_beta   90.00
_cell.angle_gamma   90.00
#
_symmetry.space_group_name_H-M   'P 1'
#
loop_
_entity.id
_entity.type
_entity.pdbx_description
1 polymer ?
#
loop_
_entity_poly.entity_id
_entity_poly.type
_entity_poly.pdbx_seq_one_letter_code
_entity_poly.pdbx_strand_id
1 'polypeptide(L)'
;MYFLADNKNDILRDFLAISKWQSAVAILVFALLQIGFYIFLKKIKISFMYRVIIGMLIGLIFGIIIQSIIGFPNKEQLDSGFKDSDSSLYWVNELNIWSEFFKNIFIRGVYLLTIPIVFIAIFKITAKPGETGLARITGKGIAILLINVAVMFTITFFLGVVTKVGSGVLGVNDGDIPKGKDNVPLPEIIWSYIPINFFAALASNSIIPVMVIAALAGFSVKILAKRNKVEMEAIVKAANTAWKVTSSMLTNFMKIMPLAVMSMLSTSITSRPIGELANIGKVIGIGYLAIIIAIIWLSLQIFLARIKIGAWWKESWRPLIQGFATQSSNATLPVSMNTLEKMKISDKVVSSITPISTTMGLIACAGIQSGLATSILWTGSDVPHSMGLFTYFIISLFVTIVASLGIAGVPGTATVVTVGVIGGIGFSEFIGSVLAVIAPLDGLFDMGRTGANVLGGVSTATIVAKSEGLIGEDSGLLTIRGLEKQKDILFHNNQKDELKRTIESKRKELIVNLKQKELSIEDKNNLKKEFNENKKTLKENYVTKLKEYKENKNPIKK
;
A
#
# COMPACT_ATOMS: atom_id res chain seq x y z
N MET A 1 -24.97 19.03 -44.01
CA MET A 1 -26.29 18.55 -43.53
C MET A 1 -26.47 17.15 -44.11
N TYR A 2 -26.76 16.15 -43.27
CA TYR A 2 -26.64 14.69 -43.49
C TYR A 2 -25.22 14.12 -43.44
N PHE A 3 -24.71 13.92 -42.21
CA PHE A 3 -23.54 13.09 -41.91
C PHE A 3 -23.90 11.85 -41.09
N LEU A 4 -25.16 11.39 -41.14
CA LEU A 4 -25.64 10.24 -40.38
C LEU A 4 -26.65 9.46 -41.25
N ALA A 5 -26.12 8.62 -42.13
CA ALA A 5 -26.87 7.51 -42.67
C ALA A 5 -26.65 6.32 -41.74
N ASP A 6 -27.62 6.09 -40.86
CA ASP A 6 -28.20 4.80 -40.48
C ASP A 6 -27.35 3.54 -40.74
N ASN A 7 -26.16 3.48 -40.15
CA ASN A 7 -25.30 2.31 -40.23
C ASN A 7 -25.00 1.85 -38.80
N LYS A 8 -25.35 0.60 -38.52
CA LYS A 8 -25.08 -0.08 -37.24
C LYS A 8 -23.59 -0.13 -36.87
N ASN A 9 -22.69 0.25 -37.80
CA ASN A 9 -21.27 0.49 -37.57
C ASN A 9 -20.89 1.88 -38.07
N ASP A 10 -20.80 2.86 -37.16
CA ASP A 10 -20.23 4.18 -37.47
C ASP A 10 -18.74 4.11 -37.14
N ILE A 11 -17.88 4.10 -38.16
CA ILE A 11 -16.42 4.01 -37.95
C ILE A 11 -15.91 5.15 -37.06
N LEU A 12 -16.47 6.36 -37.14
CA LEU A 12 -16.03 7.47 -36.32
C LEU A 12 -16.40 7.22 -34.84
N ARG A 13 -17.62 6.75 -34.56
CA ARG A 13 -18.04 6.38 -33.21
C ARG A 13 -17.33 5.12 -32.70
N ASP A 14 -17.35 4.03 -33.46
CA ASP A 14 -16.99 2.70 -32.98
C ASP A 14 -15.46 2.46 -33.03
N PHE A 15 -14.74 3.10 -33.96
CA PHE A 15 -13.27 3.00 -34.04
C PHE A 15 -12.57 4.21 -33.43
N LEU A 16 -13.02 5.43 -33.72
CA LEU A 16 -12.37 6.64 -33.21
C LEU A 16 -12.97 7.17 -31.90
N ALA A 17 -14.11 6.64 -31.42
CA ALA A 17 -14.85 7.21 -30.29
C ALA A 17 -15.17 8.71 -30.49
N ILE A 18 -15.67 9.06 -31.68
CA ILE A 18 -16.10 10.42 -32.05
C ILE A 18 -17.41 10.32 -32.81
N SER A 19 -18.54 10.53 -32.13
CA SER A 19 -19.86 10.57 -32.76
C SER A 19 -20.41 12.00 -32.89
N LYS A 20 -20.00 12.91 -32.02
CA LYS A 20 -20.50 14.29 -31.97
C LYS A 20 -19.37 15.30 -32.14
N TRP A 21 -19.70 16.50 -32.65
CA TRP A 21 -18.72 17.57 -32.80
C TRP A 21 -18.15 18.03 -31.46
N GLN A 22 -18.97 17.98 -30.38
CA GLN A 22 -18.51 18.26 -29.02
C GLN A 22 -17.38 17.31 -28.60
N SER A 23 -17.49 16.02 -28.94
CA SER A 23 -16.45 15.01 -28.68
C SER A 23 -15.15 15.40 -29.38
N ALA A 24 -15.23 15.67 -30.70
CA ALA A 24 -14.06 16.04 -31.50
C ALA A 24 -13.33 17.27 -30.94
N VAL A 25 -14.07 18.33 -30.59
CA VAL A 25 -13.51 19.56 -30.02
C VAL A 25 -12.90 19.30 -28.65
N ALA A 26 -13.61 18.61 -27.75
CA ALA A 26 -13.12 18.34 -26.40
C ALA A 26 -11.87 17.45 -26.41
N ILE A 27 -11.84 16.42 -27.26
CA ILE A 27 -10.69 15.54 -27.45
C ILE A 27 -9.49 16.34 -27.98
N LEU A 28 -9.69 17.19 -28.99
CA LEU A 28 -8.63 18.06 -29.53
C LEU A 28 -8.06 18.98 -28.45
N VAL A 29 -8.92 19.67 -27.68
CA VAL A 29 -8.52 20.56 -26.60
C VAL A 29 -7.72 19.79 -25.55
N PHE A 30 -8.19 18.62 -25.12
CA PHE A 30 -7.49 17.80 -24.15
C PHE A 30 -6.12 17.33 -24.67
N ALA A 31 -6.05 16.89 -25.92
CA ALA A 31 -4.79 16.48 -26.56
C ALA A 31 -3.78 17.65 -26.65
N LEU A 32 -4.24 18.84 -27.03
CA LEU A 32 -3.41 20.05 -27.08
C LEU A 32 -2.91 20.44 -25.68
N LEU A 33 -3.75 20.33 -24.65
CA LEU A 33 -3.33 20.56 -23.27
C LEU A 33 -2.25 19.56 -22.84
N GLN A 34 -2.41 18.27 -23.14
CA GLN A 34 -1.40 17.24 -22.83
C GLN A 34 -0.07 17.49 -23.56
N ILE A 35 -0.11 17.79 -24.86
CA ILE A 35 1.08 18.07 -25.67
C ILE A 35 1.76 19.36 -25.19
N GLY A 36 0.99 20.43 -24.98
CA GLY A 36 1.48 21.70 -24.47
C GLY A 36 2.13 21.53 -23.10
N PHE A 37 1.50 20.77 -22.21
CA PHE A 37 2.05 20.47 -20.90
C PHE A 37 3.35 19.65 -20.98
N TYR A 38 3.42 18.65 -21.85
CA TYR A 38 4.65 17.89 -22.09
C TYR A 38 5.81 18.78 -22.58
N ILE A 39 5.54 19.67 -23.54
CA ILE A 39 6.54 20.63 -24.07
C ILE A 39 6.99 21.59 -22.96
N PHE A 40 6.05 22.10 -22.17
CA PHE A 40 6.33 22.96 -21.01
C PHE A 40 7.27 22.25 -20.00
N LEU A 41 6.99 20.99 -19.66
CA LEU A 41 7.81 20.19 -18.75
C LEU A 41 9.23 19.89 -19.27
N LYS A 42 9.42 19.91 -20.60
CA LYS A 42 10.76 19.78 -21.23
C LYS A 42 11.53 21.10 -21.18
N LYS A 43 10.85 22.24 -21.40
CA LYS A 43 11.49 23.56 -21.42
C LYS A 43 11.88 24.04 -20.02
N ILE A 44 11.10 23.72 -18.99
CA ILE A 44 11.34 24.21 -17.63
C ILE A 44 11.98 23.14 -16.74
N LYS A 45 13.12 23.48 -16.11
CA LYS A 45 13.80 22.65 -15.12
C LYS A 45 13.14 22.76 -13.73
N ILE A 46 11.86 22.40 -13.63
CA ILE A 46 11.18 22.27 -12.33
C ILE A 46 11.38 20.88 -11.73
N SER A 47 11.38 20.81 -10.38
CA SER A 47 11.46 19.55 -9.65
C SER A 47 10.28 18.65 -10.01
N PHE A 48 10.50 17.33 -10.02
CA PHE A 48 9.49 16.34 -10.42
C PHE A 48 8.16 16.50 -9.66
N MET A 49 8.24 16.83 -8.36
CA MET A 49 7.08 17.07 -7.51
C MET A 49 6.12 18.11 -8.10
N TYR A 50 6.66 19.28 -8.50
CA TYR A 50 5.83 20.35 -9.05
C TYR A 50 5.22 19.96 -10.40
N ARG A 51 5.91 19.14 -11.21
CA ARG A 51 5.36 18.63 -12.47
C ARG A 51 4.08 17.85 -12.22
N VAL A 52 4.08 16.96 -11.25
CA VAL A 52 2.90 16.13 -10.95
C VAL A 52 1.76 16.98 -10.40
N ILE A 53 2.05 17.92 -9.49
CA ILE A 53 1.03 18.82 -8.91
C ILE A 53 0.39 19.70 -10.00
N ILE A 54 1.19 20.25 -10.92
CA ILE A 54 0.66 21.07 -12.02
C ILE A 54 -0.24 20.22 -12.92
N GLY A 55 0.17 18.99 -13.27
CA GLY A 55 -0.66 18.08 -14.06
C GLY A 55 -1.99 17.77 -13.36
N MET A 56 -1.94 17.51 -12.06
CA MET A 56 -3.12 17.28 -11.22
C MET A 56 -4.07 18.48 -11.24
N LEU A 57 -3.55 19.70 -11.08
CA LEU A 57 -4.33 20.94 -11.10
C LEU A 57 -4.95 21.18 -12.48
N ILE A 58 -4.20 21.00 -13.56
CA ILE A 58 -4.72 21.13 -14.93
C ILE A 58 -5.84 20.14 -15.17
N GLY A 59 -5.64 18.87 -14.79
CA GLY A 59 -6.66 17.82 -14.95
C GLY A 59 -7.92 18.10 -14.14
N LEU A 60 -7.77 18.55 -12.89
CA LEU A 60 -8.88 18.95 -12.03
C LEU A 60 -9.68 20.11 -12.64
N ILE A 61 -8.99 21.18 -13.04
CA ILE A 61 -9.63 22.37 -13.64
C ILE A 61 -10.37 21.98 -14.92
N PHE A 62 -9.74 21.20 -15.80
CA PHE A 62 -10.36 20.73 -17.02
C PHE A 62 -11.61 19.89 -16.73
N GLY A 63 -11.52 18.93 -15.80
CA GLY A 63 -12.67 18.11 -15.42
C GLY A 63 -13.84 18.93 -14.86
N ILE A 64 -13.57 19.94 -14.02
CA ILE A 64 -14.59 20.84 -13.48
C ILE A 64 -15.24 21.67 -14.60
N ILE A 65 -14.46 22.15 -15.57
CA ILE A 65 -14.98 22.89 -16.72
C ILE A 65 -15.94 22.01 -17.51
N ILE A 66 -15.56 20.77 -17.83
CA ILE A 66 -16.44 19.83 -18.55
C ILE A 66 -17.72 19.55 -17.76
N GLN A 67 -17.61 19.30 -16.45
CA GLN A 67 -18.77 19.09 -15.56
C GLN A 67 -19.70 20.32 -15.51
N SER A 68 -19.14 21.52 -15.53
CA SER A 68 -19.90 22.76 -15.56
C SER A 68 -20.65 22.92 -16.88
N ILE A 69 -20.04 22.53 -18.01
CA ILE A 69 -20.67 22.57 -19.34
C ILE A 69 -21.86 21.60 -19.42
N ILE A 70 -21.77 20.43 -18.79
CA ILE A 70 -22.86 19.45 -18.75
C ILE A 70 -23.87 19.66 -17.61
N GLY A 71 -23.71 20.72 -16.81
CA GLY A 71 -24.68 21.10 -15.79
C GLY A 71 -24.68 20.25 -14.51
N PHE A 72 -23.54 19.64 -14.16
CA PHE A 72 -23.39 18.82 -12.94
C PHE A 72 -24.45 17.70 -12.80
N PRO A 73 -24.55 16.77 -13.76
CA PRO A 73 -25.55 15.71 -13.75
C PRO A 73 -25.46 14.82 -12.50
N ASN A 74 -26.62 14.31 -12.07
CA ASN A 74 -26.71 13.31 -11.02
C ASN A 74 -26.26 11.93 -11.52
N LYS A 75 -26.18 10.93 -10.64
CA LYS A 75 -25.68 9.60 -10.99
C LYS A 75 -26.50 8.93 -12.10
N GLU A 76 -27.82 8.99 -12.01
CA GLU A 76 -28.73 8.37 -12.99
C GLU A 76 -28.57 9.00 -14.38
N GLN A 77 -28.44 10.32 -14.44
CA GLN A 77 -28.19 11.06 -15.68
C GLN A 77 -26.85 10.69 -16.31
N LEU A 78 -25.78 10.54 -15.51
CA LEU A 78 -24.48 10.10 -16.01
C LEU A 78 -24.51 8.64 -16.50
N ASP A 79 -25.06 7.73 -15.71
CA ASP A 79 -25.09 6.30 -16.02
C ASP A 79 -25.94 5.99 -17.25
N SER A 80 -27.07 6.67 -17.42
CA SER A 80 -27.91 6.57 -18.62
C SER A 80 -27.27 7.29 -19.80
N GLY A 81 -26.77 8.52 -19.59
CA GLY A 81 -26.22 9.35 -20.66
C GLY A 81 -24.91 8.84 -21.25
N PHE A 82 -24.13 8.02 -20.52
CA PHE A 82 -22.93 7.37 -21.05
C PHE A 82 -23.23 6.08 -21.83
N LYS A 83 -24.39 5.46 -21.60
CA LYS A 83 -24.80 4.21 -22.29
C LYS A 83 -25.58 4.48 -23.57
N ASP A 84 -26.35 5.56 -23.60
CA ASP A 84 -27.17 5.94 -24.73
C ASP A 84 -26.39 6.86 -25.70
N SER A 85 -26.12 6.39 -26.92
CA SER A 85 -25.40 7.16 -27.95
C SER A 85 -26.14 8.43 -28.38
N ASP A 86 -27.46 8.45 -28.23
CA ASP A 86 -28.28 9.59 -28.62
C ASP A 86 -28.28 10.68 -27.54
N SER A 87 -27.92 10.33 -26.30
CA SER A 87 -27.86 11.26 -25.17
C SER A 87 -26.92 12.45 -25.40
N SER A 88 -27.33 13.63 -24.94
CA SER A 88 -26.50 14.85 -24.96
C SER A 88 -25.22 14.74 -24.12
N LEU A 89 -25.08 13.71 -23.28
CA LEU A 89 -23.91 13.45 -22.44
C LEU A 89 -22.91 12.47 -23.06
N TYR A 90 -23.28 11.76 -24.13
CA TYR A 90 -22.46 10.67 -24.70
C TYR A 90 -21.07 11.14 -25.16
N TRP A 91 -20.96 12.39 -25.62
CA TRP A 91 -19.67 12.97 -26.03
C TRP A 91 -18.65 13.05 -24.89
N VAL A 92 -19.09 13.11 -23.63
CA VAL A 92 -18.20 13.08 -22.45
C VAL A 92 -17.64 11.67 -22.25
N ASN A 93 -18.42 10.62 -22.50
CA ASN A 93 -17.92 9.25 -22.46
C ASN A 93 -16.82 9.03 -23.53
N GLU A 94 -17.05 9.53 -24.73
CA GLU A 94 -16.06 9.54 -25.82
C GLU A 94 -14.79 10.33 -25.46
N LEU A 95 -14.95 11.54 -24.90
CA LEU A 95 -13.84 12.30 -24.34
C LEU A 95 -13.08 11.51 -23.27
N ASN A 96 -13.79 10.80 -22.40
CA ASN A 96 -13.19 10.01 -21.33
C ASN A 96 -12.32 8.89 -21.90
N ILE A 97 -12.78 8.17 -22.94
CA ILE A 97 -11.99 7.12 -23.61
C ILE A 97 -10.62 7.66 -24.04
N TRP A 98 -10.59 8.82 -24.70
CA TRP A 98 -9.34 9.47 -25.11
C TRP A 98 -8.53 10.03 -23.95
N SER A 99 -9.21 10.66 -23.00
CA SER A 99 -8.57 11.24 -21.82
C SER A 99 -7.89 10.18 -20.96
N GLU A 100 -8.39 8.95 -20.98
CA GLU A 100 -7.82 7.80 -20.29
C GLU A 100 -6.56 7.21 -20.94
N PHE A 101 -6.18 7.63 -22.14
CA PHE A 101 -5.07 7.02 -22.88
C PHE A 101 -3.76 7.00 -22.08
N PHE A 102 -3.28 8.16 -21.63
CA PHE A 102 -2.06 8.25 -20.82
C PHE A 102 -2.22 7.63 -19.43
N LYS A 103 -3.41 7.67 -18.84
CA LYS A 103 -3.75 6.96 -17.60
C LYS A 103 -3.48 5.47 -17.76
N ASN A 104 -4.06 4.86 -18.80
CA ASN A 104 -4.03 3.42 -19.03
C ASN A 104 -2.62 2.94 -19.41
N ILE A 105 -1.88 3.68 -20.24
CA ILE A 105 -0.47 3.37 -20.53
C ILE A 105 0.36 3.33 -19.25
N PHE A 106 0.20 4.35 -18.40
CA PHE A 106 0.97 4.45 -17.17
C PHE A 106 0.61 3.34 -16.17
N ILE A 107 -0.68 3.15 -15.85
CA ILE A 107 -1.11 2.13 -14.87
C ILE A 107 -0.70 0.74 -15.34
N ARG A 108 -0.97 0.38 -16.61
CA ARG A 108 -0.59 -0.93 -17.15
C ARG A 108 0.92 -1.14 -17.12
N GLY A 109 1.69 -0.10 -17.43
CA GLY A 109 3.15 -0.13 -17.36
C GLY A 109 3.67 -0.37 -15.94
N VAL A 110 3.08 0.26 -14.92
CA VAL A 110 3.50 0.03 -13.54
C VAL A 110 3.07 -1.36 -13.04
N TYR A 111 1.85 -1.81 -13.35
CA TYR A 111 1.41 -3.16 -12.99
C TYR A 111 2.23 -4.27 -13.65
N LEU A 112 2.63 -4.09 -14.90
CA LEU A 112 3.56 -4.99 -15.59
C LEU A 112 4.86 -5.21 -14.78
N LEU A 113 5.33 -4.16 -14.10
CA LEU A 113 6.58 -4.18 -13.34
C LEU A 113 6.40 -4.58 -11.87
N THR A 114 5.22 -4.40 -11.28
CA THR A 114 4.97 -4.67 -9.86
C THR A 114 5.34 -6.11 -9.48
N ILE A 115 4.84 -7.12 -10.20
CA ILE A 115 5.07 -8.53 -9.86
C ILE A 115 6.55 -8.93 -10.01
N PRO A 116 7.23 -8.67 -11.14
CA PRO A 116 8.66 -8.97 -11.27
C PRO A 116 9.53 -8.27 -10.23
N ILE A 117 9.24 -6.98 -9.94
CA ILE A 117 10.00 -6.20 -8.95
C ILE A 117 9.87 -6.84 -7.57
N VAL A 118 8.65 -7.17 -7.12
CA VAL A 118 8.44 -7.81 -5.82
C VAL A 118 9.16 -9.15 -5.72
N PHE A 119 9.01 -9.99 -6.75
CA PHE A 119 9.66 -11.30 -6.77
C PHE A 119 11.18 -11.15 -6.62
N ILE A 120 11.81 -10.35 -7.49
CA ILE A 120 13.27 -10.15 -7.50
C ILE A 120 13.73 -9.55 -6.16
N ALA A 121 12.98 -8.58 -5.63
CA ALA A 121 13.31 -7.90 -4.39
C ALA A 121 13.33 -8.85 -3.19
N ILE A 122 12.30 -9.67 -3.01
CA ILE A 122 12.26 -10.63 -1.92
C ILE A 122 13.30 -11.72 -2.13
N PHE A 123 13.39 -12.27 -3.35
CA PHE A 123 14.31 -13.35 -3.70
C PHE A 123 15.76 -12.99 -3.40
N LYS A 124 16.24 -11.82 -3.85
CA LYS A 124 17.65 -11.42 -3.66
C LYS A 124 18.03 -11.30 -2.18
N ILE A 125 17.09 -10.93 -1.31
CA ILE A 125 17.34 -10.76 0.13
C ILE A 125 17.28 -12.09 0.88
N THR A 126 16.31 -12.95 0.56
CA THR A 126 16.24 -14.27 1.20
C THR A 126 17.34 -15.21 0.73
N ALA A 127 17.85 -15.02 -0.50
CA ALA A 127 18.97 -15.76 -1.06
C ALA A 127 20.34 -15.39 -0.45
N LYS A 128 20.47 -14.20 0.14
CA LYS A 128 21.76 -13.70 0.63
C LYS A 128 22.26 -14.50 1.86
N PRO A 129 23.47 -15.09 1.79
CA PRO A 129 24.10 -15.73 2.95
C PRO A 129 24.32 -14.75 4.11
N GLY A 130 24.17 -15.20 5.35
CA GLY A 130 24.43 -14.39 6.55
C GLY A 130 23.36 -13.34 6.90
N GLU A 131 22.37 -13.10 6.04
CA GLU A 131 21.26 -12.18 6.30
C GLU A 131 20.33 -12.74 7.40
N THR A 132 20.10 -11.98 8.49
CA THR A 132 19.29 -12.38 9.66
C THR A 132 18.34 -11.29 10.14
N GLY A 133 17.38 -11.60 11.01
CA GLY A 133 16.49 -10.57 11.57
C GLY A 133 15.40 -10.10 10.61
N LEU A 134 15.28 -10.67 9.40
CA LEU A 134 14.20 -10.37 8.45
C LEU A 134 12.82 -10.55 9.10
N ALA A 135 12.59 -11.67 9.81
CA ALA A 135 11.34 -11.92 10.52
C ALA A 135 11.05 -10.86 11.61
N ARG A 136 12.08 -10.38 12.32
CA ARG A 136 11.92 -9.29 13.32
C ARG A 136 11.54 -7.98 12.64
N ILE A 137 12.20 -7.63 11.55
CA ILE A 137 11.95 -6.42 10.75
C ILE A 137 10.53 -6.44 10.20
N THR A 138 10.16 -7.53 9.52
CA THR A 138 8.81 -7.73 8.98
C THR A 138 7.76 -7.69 10.09
N GLY A 139 7.98 -8.38 11.20
CA GLY A 139 7.05 -8.39 12.34
C GLY A 139 6.85 -7.00 12.96
N LYS A 140 7.92 -6.20 13.11
CA LYS A 140 7.81 -4.79 13.53
C LYS A 140 7.01 -3.95 12.53
N GLY A 141 7.24 -4.15 11.23
CA GLY A 141 6.50 -3.48 10.16
C GLY A 141 5.01 -3.77 10.24
N ILE A 142 4.63 -5.05 10.29
CA ILE A 142 3.23 -5.48 10.43
C ILE A 142 2.60 -4.88 11.70
N ALA A 143 3.30 -4.94 12.85
CA ALA A 143 2.78 -4.38 14.09
C ALA A 143 2.48 -2.88 13.97
N ILE A 144 3.40 -2.08 13.39
CA ILE A 144 3.19 -0.64 13.20
C ILE A 144 2.03 -0.37 12.23
N LEU A 145 1.93 -1.12 11.13
CA LEU A 145 0.81 -1.00 10.18
C LEU A 145 -0.54 -1.27 10.85
N LEU A 146 -0.65 -2.33 11.66
CA LEU A 146 -1.89 -2.67 12.37
C LEU A 146 -2.21 -1.66 13.48
N ILE A 147 -1.21 -1.15 14.19
CA ILE A 147 -1.40 -0.06 15.16
C ILE A 147 -1.96 1.18 14.45
N ASN A 148 -1.43 1.51 13.28
CA ASN A 148 -1.91 2.65 12.49
C ASN A 148 -3.37 2.47 12.06
N VAL A 149 -3.77 1.27 11.63
CA VAL A 149 -5.18 0.93 11.36
C VAL A 149 -6.04 1.13 12.60
N ALA A 150 -5.62 0.59 13.75
CA ALA A 150 -6.38 0.70 14.99
C ALA A 150 -6.59 2.15 15.44
N VAL A 151 -5.52 2.96 15.37
CA VAL A 151 -5.57 4.39 15.71
C VAL A 151 -6.52 5.14 14.78
N MET A 152 -6.39 4.94 13.46
CA MET A 152 -7.22 5.69 12.51
C MET A 152 -8.66 5.20 12.45
N PHE A 153 -8.92 3.92 12.69
CA PHE A 153 -10.27 3.42 12.95
C PHE A 153 -10.89 4.14 14.13
N THR A 154 -10.18 4.19 15.26
CA THR A 154 -10.68 4.80 16.50
C THR A 154 -11.02 6.27 16.29
N ILE A 155 -10.11 7.04 15.70
CA ILE A 155 -10.32 8.46 15.42
C ILE A 155 -11.51 8.65 14.49
N THR A 156 -11.57 7.91 13.38
CA THR A 156 -12.62 8.09 12.37
C THR A 156 -13.98 7.67 12.91
N PHE A 157 -14.05 6.57 13.66
CA PHE A 157 -15.26 6.10 14.33
C PHE A 157 -15.84 7.18 15.23
N PHE A 158 -15.05 7.70 16.18
CA PHE A 158 -15.53 8.72 17.11
C PHE A 158 -15.83 10.04 16.43
N LEU A 159 -15.08 10.42 15.39
CA LEU A 159 -15.39 11.58 14.57
C LEU A 159 -16.77 11.44 13.91
N GLY A 160 -17.08 10.28 13.35
CA GLY A 160 -18.39 9.99 12.77
C GLY A 160 -19.53 9.95 13.80
N VAL A 161 -19.28 9.39 14.99
CA VAL A 161 -20.25 9.37 16.11
C VAL A 161 -20.59 10.78 16.56
N VAL A 162 -19.58 11.61 16.85
CA VAL A 162 -19.77 13.00 17.32
C VAL A 162 -20.48 13.86 16.28
N THR A 163 -20.13 13.68 15.01
CA THR A 163 -20.75 14.44 13.92
C THR A 163 -22.11 13.91 13.50
N LYS A 164 -22.56 12.76 14.03
CA LYS A 164 -23.78 12.05 13.61
C LYS A 164 -23.81 11.85 12.09
N VAL A 165 -22.75 11.27 11.54
CA VAL A 165 -22.50 11.21 10.09
C VAL A 165 -23.57 10.42 9.32
N GLY A 166 -24.21 9.43 9.96
CA GLY A 166 -25.26 8.58 9.41
C GLY A 166 -26.69 9.10 9.59
N SER A 167 -26.89 10.15 10.39
CA SER A 167 -28.23 10.69 10.66
C SER A 167 -28.82 11.32 9.40
N GLY A 168 -30.00 10.85 8.98
CA GLY A 168 -30.72 11.34 7.81
C GLY A 168 -30.17 10.86 6.46
N VAL A 169 -29.16 9.99 6.44
CA VAL A 169 -28.57 9.44 5.19
C VAL A 169 -28.72 7.92 5.05
N LEU A 170 -28.98 7.20 6.14
CA LEU A 170 -29.35 5.78 6.07
C LEU A 170 -30.83 5.64 5.74
N GLY A 171 -31.13 5.38 4.47
CA GLY A 171 -32.43 4.86 4.04
C GLY A 171 -32.46 3.33 4.14
N VAL A 172 -33.61 2.77 4.53
CA VAL A 172 -33.88 1.33 4.37
C VAL A 172 -34.13 1.10 2.89
N ASN A 173 -33.15 0.55 2.17
CA ASN A 173 -33.31 0.14 0.79
C ASN A 173 -33.03 -1.37 0.70
N ASP A 174 -34.09 -2.16 0.53
CA ASP A 174 -34.08 -3.60 0.24
C ASP A 174 -33.74 -3.89 -1.24
N GLY A 175 -32.84 -3.11 -1.84
CA GLY A 175 -32.40 -3.33 -3.23
C GLY A 175 -31.27 -4.35 -3.30
N ASP A 176 -31.32 -5.28 -4.27
CA ASP A 176 -30.38 -6.37 -4.56
C ASP A 176 -28.93 -6.10 -4.10
N ILE A 177 -28.67 -6.38 -2.84
CA ILE A 177 -27.34 -6.30 -2.24
C ILE A 177 -26.59 -7.52 -2.80
N PRO A 178 -25.34 -7.37 -3.29
CA PRO A 178 -24.50 -8.53 -3.50
C PRO A 178 -24.45 -9.29 -2.18
N LYS A 179 -25.09 -10.46 -2.12
CA LYS A 179 -24.90 -11.44 -1.04
C LYS A 179 -23.46 -11.93 -1.15
N GLY A 180 -22.53 -11.06 -0.76
CA GLY A 180 -21.11 -11.35 -0.67
C GLY A 180 -20.97 -12.42 0.40
N LYS A 181 -20.42 -13.56 -0.02
CA LYS A 181 -20.22 -14.75 0.80
C LYS A 181 -19.73 -14.41 2.20
N ASP A 182 -20.42 -15.01 3.17
CA ASP A 182 -19.98 -15.47 4.48
C ASP A 182 -18.66 -14.90 4.98
N ASN A 183 -18.71 -14.30 6.18
CA ASN A 183 -17.55 -13.96 6.99
C ASN A 183 -16.45 -15.01 6.85
N VAL A 184 -15.39 -14.69 6.07
CA VAL A 184 -14.29 -15.61 5.84
C VAL A 184 -13.52 -15.74 7.16
N PRO A 185 -13.42 -16.95 7.74
CA PRO A 185 -12.71 -17.13 9.00
C PRO A 185 -11.25 -16.67 8.89
N LEU A 186 -10.71 -16.07 9.95
CA LEU A 186 -9.30 -15.65 10.00
C LEU A 186 -8.31 -16.77 9.58
N PRO A 187 -8.48 -18.04 9.99
CA PRO A 187 -7.62 -19.13 9.51
C PRO A 187 -7.60 -19.27 7.98
N GLU A 188 -8.75 -19.08 7.32
CA GLU A 188 -8.88 -19.16 5.87
C GLU A 188 -8.14 -18.04 5.16
N ILE A 189 -8.25 -16.81 5.69
CA ILE A 189 -7.45 -15.68 5.22
C ILE A 189 -5.96 -16.01 5.31
N ILE A 190 -5.50 -16.59 6.42
CA ILE A 190 -4.08 -16.91 6.63
C ILE A 190 -3.58 -17.96 5.64
N TRP A 191 -4.28 -19.08 5.44
CA TRP A 191 -3.80 -20.12 4.53
C TRP A 191 -3.97 -19.73 3.05
N SER A 192 -4.88 -18.83 2.71
CA SER A 192 -5.05 -18.33 1.33
C SER A 192 -3.80 -17.62 0.78
N TYR A 193 -2.89 -17.18 1.64
CA TYR A 193 -1.60 -16.60 1.24
C TYR A 193 -0.56 -17.61 0.81
N ILE A 194 -0.79 -18.90 1.05
CA ILE A 194 0.11 -19.96 0.60
C ILE A 194 -0.35 -20.38 -0.79
N PRO A 195 0.39 -20.03 -1.87
CA PRO A 195 -0.02 -20.39 -3.21
C PRO A 195 0.13 -21.89 -3.44
N ILE A 196 -0.89 -22.49 -4.05
CA ILE A 196 -0.87 -23.89 -4.48
C ILE A 196 -0.22 -24.10 -5.84
N ASN A 197 0.00 -23.02 -6.63
CA ASN A 197 0.59 -23.07 -7.96
C ASN A 197 1.54 -21.89 -8.18
N PHE A 198 2.76 -22.20 -8.63
CA PHE A 198 3.84 -21.24 -8.84
C PHE A 198 3.50 -20.18 -9.90
N PHE A 199 3.07 -20.62 -11.08
CA PHE A 199 2.77 -19.71 -12.19
C PHE A 199 1.47 -18.94 -11.97
N ALA A 200 0.46 -19.57 -11.38
CA ALA A 200 -0.78 -18.89 -11.05
C ALA A 200 -0.55 -17.74 -10.08
N ALA A 201 0.34 -17.91 -9.09
CA ALA A 201 0.69 -16.83 -8.17
C ALA A 201 1.40 -15.67 -8.87
N LEU A 202 2.30 -15.94 -9.82
CA LEU A 202 2.95 -14.90 -10.63
C LEU A 202 2.00 -14.22 -11.63
N ALA A 203 0.94 -14.91 -12.05
CA ALA A 203 -0.12 -14.34 -12.88
C ALA A 203 -1.24 -13.69 -12.04
N SER A 204 -1.21 -13.82 -10.71
CA SER A 204 -2.24 -13.30 -9.82
C SER A 204 -2.08 -11.80 -9.58
N ASN A 205 -3.18 -11.14 -9.21
CA ASN A 205 -3.17 -9.76 -8.75
C ASN A 205 -2.76 -9.62 -7.27
N SER A 206 -2.46 -10.73 -6.60
CA SER A 206 -2.15 -10.80 -5.17
C SER A 206 -0.64 -10.77 -4.95
N ILE A 207 -0.17 -9.78 -4.19
CA ILE A 207 1.27 -9.56 -3.96
C ILE A 207 1.85 -10.55 -2.93
N ILE A 208 1.11 -10.87 -1.86
CA ILE A 208 1.59 -11.75 -0.79
C ILE A 208 2.00 -13.14 -1.34
N PRO A 209 1.19 -13.84 -2.17
CA PRO A 209 1.60 -15.12 -2.74
C PRO A 209 2.91 -15.06 -3.53
N VAL A 210 3.13 -13.99 -4.30
CA VAL A 210 4.39 -13.75 -5.02
C VAL A 210 5.57 -13.62 -4.05
N MET A 211 5.37 -12.90 -2.94
CA MET A 211 6.39 -12.77 -1.89
C MET A 211 6.71 -14.12 -1.24
N VAL A 212 5.70 -14.94 -0.95
CA VAL A 212 5.89 -16.26 -0.34
C VAL A 212 6.75 -17.14 -1.24
N ILE A 213 6.43 -17.21 -2.53
CA ILE A 213 7.23 -17.98 -3.50
C ILE A 213 8.64 -17.44 -3.62
N ALA A 214 8.80 -16.13 -3.78
CA ALA A 214 10.10 -15.50 -3.89
C ALA A 214 10.97 -15.77 -2.64
N ALA A 215 10.35 -15.74 -1.46
CA ALA A 215 11.03 -16.03 -0.21
C ALA A 215 11.49 -17.49 -0.16
N LEU A 216 10.60 -18.44 -0.47
CA LEU A 216 10.92 -19.87 -0.53
C LEU A 216 12.04 -20.16 -1.53
N ALA A 217 11.95 -19.60 -2.74
CA ALA A 217 12.97 -19.76 -3.78
C ALA A 217 14.33 -19.21 -3.34
N GLY A 218 14.36 -18.00 -2.76
CA GLY A 218 15.61 -17.44 -2.26
C GLY A 218 16.17 -18.21 -1.06
N PHE A 219 15.32 -18.66 -0.12
CA PHE A 219 15.78 -19.54 0.97
C PHE A 219 16.38 -20.84 0.46
N SER A 220 15.82 -21.44 -0.58
CA SER A 220 16.38 -22.63 -1.23
C SER A 220 17.77 -22.35 -1.80
N VAL A 221 17.96 -21.23 -2.51
CA VAL A 221 19.30 -20.81 -3.00
C VAL A 221 20.28 -20.64 -1.85
N LYS A 222 19.86 -19.99 -0.75
CA LYS A 222 20.69 -19.82 0.45
C LYS A 222 21.10 -21.15 1.10
N ILE A 223 20.21 -22.14 1.11
CA ILE A 223 20.50 -23.48 1.64
C ILE A 223 21.47 -24.22 0.72
N LEU A 224 21.21 -24.20 -0.59
CA LEU A 224 22.04 -24.88 -1.60
C LEU A 224 23.45 -24.27 -1.70
N ALA A 225 23.60 -22.98 -1.40
CA ALA A 225 24.90 -22.29 -1.41
C ALA A 225 25.92 -22.90 -0.42
N LYS A 226 25.47 -23.69 0.56
CA LYS A 226 26.35 -24.43 1.48
C LYS A 226 27.12 -25.57 0.80
N ARG A 227 26.61 -26.07 -0.32
CA ARG A 227 27.21 -27.19 -1.08
C ARG A 227 27.67 -26.73 -2.47
N ASN A 228 26.92 -25.84 -3.11
CA ASN A 228 27.13 -25.39 -4.48
C ASN A 228 27.32 -23.86 -4.51
N LYS A 229 28.43 -23.39 -3.95
CA LYS A 229 28.63 -21.95 -3.68
C LYS A 229 28.70 -21.13 -4.97
N VAL A 230 29.47 -21.59 -5.96
CA VAL A 230 29.75 -20.84 -7.20
C VAL A 230 28.47 -20.62 -8.01
N GLU A 231 27.67 -21.66 -8.18
CA GLU A 231 26.41 -21.63 -8.94
C GLU A 231 25.37 -20.76 -8.24
N MET A 232 25.23 -20.89 -6.92
CA MET A 232 24.26 -20.09 -6.16
C MET A 232 24.66 -18.61 -6.08
N GLU A 233 25.95 -18.29 -5.99
CA GLU A 233 26.43 -16.91 -6.09
C GLU A 233 26.14 -16.29 -7.45
N ALA A 234 26.26 -17.06 -8.54
CA ALA A 234 25.88 -16.62 -9.88
C ALA A 234 24.37 -16.27 -9.96
N ILE A 235 23.50 -17.10 -9.36
CA ILE A 235 22.05 -16.83 -9.29
C ILE A 235 21.77 -15.53 -8.51
N VAL A 236 22.43 -15.32 -7.37
CA VAL A 236 22.28 -14.08 -6.59
C VAL A 236 22.75 -12.87 -7.38
N LYS A 237 23.87 -12.98 -8.11
CA LYS A 237 24.37 -11.91 -8.98
C LYS A 237 23.39 -11.61 -10.13
N ALA A 238 22.80 -12.64 -10.74
CA ALA A 238 21.79 -12.49 -11.77
C ALA A 238 20.55 -11.76 -11.24
N ALA A 239 20.05 -12.10 -10.05
CA ALA A 239 18.93 -11.41 -9.42
C ALA A 239 19.24 -9.93 -9.14
N ASN A 240 20.45 -9.61 -8.67
CA ASN A 240 20.87 -8.22 -8.49
C ASN A 240 20.94 -7.43 -9.80
N THR A 241 21.38 -8.07 -10.89
CA THR A 241 21.37 -7.46 -12.22
C THR A 241 19.95 -7.27 -12.73
N ALA A 242 19.08 -8.27 -12.57
CA ALA A 242 17.66 -8.19 -12.93
C ALA A 242 16.97 -7.04 -12.19
N TRP A 243 17.26 -6.84 -10.90
CA TRP A 243 16.77 -5.70 -10.12
C TRP A 243 17.15 -4.35 -10.75
N LYS A 244 18.40 -4.18 -11.18
CA LYS A 244 18.84 -2.93 -11.82
C LYS A 244 18.09 -2.68 -13.12
N VAL A 245 17.86 -3.72 -13.92
CA VAL A 245 17.12 -3.62 -15.19
C VAL A 245 15.66 -3.26 -14.94
N THR A 246 14.96 -3.99 -14.06
CA THR A 246 13.54 -3.74 -13.78
C THR A 246 13.30 -2.38 -13.13
N SER A 247 14.15 -1.95 -12.20
CA SER A 247 14.08 -0.60 -11.61
C SER A 247 14.38 0.51 -12.62
N SER A 248 15.23 0.26 -13.61
CA SER A 248 15.46 1.20 -14.73
C SER A 248 14.22 1.32 -15.62
N MET A 249 13.58 0.20 -15.96
CA MET A 249 12.30 0.19 -16.71
C MET A 249 11.23 1.00 -15.98
N LEU A 250 11.11 0.84 -14.67
CA LEU A 250 10.18 1.62 -13.86
C LEU A 250 10.44 3.12 -13.98
N THR A 251 11.71 3.52 -13.90
CA THR A 251 12.11 4.94 -13.97
C THR A 251 11.69 5.58 -15.30
N ASN A 252 11.54 4.81 -16.39
CA ASN A 252 11.02 5.31 -17.65
C ASN A 252 9.51 5.60 -17.60
N PHE A 253 8.70 4.70 -17.03
CA PHE A 253 7.26 4.96 -16.84
C PHE A 253 7.01 6.18 -15.94
N MET A 254 7.88 6.41 -14.96
CA MET A 254 7.79 7.59 -14.08
C MET A 254 7.89 8.93 -14.81
N LYS A 255 8.52 8.97 -15.99
CA LYS A 255 8.62 10.21 -16.78
C LYS A 255 7.27 10.63 -17.37
N ILE A 256 6.36 9.68 -17.58
CA ILE A 256 5.01 9.90 -18.14
C ILE A 256 4.02 10.31 -17.03
N MET A 257 4.35 10.06 -15.76
CA MET A 257 3.45 10.30 -14.62
C MET A 257 2.72 11.65 -14.64
N PRO A 258 3.36 12.81 -14.88
CA PRO A 258 2.63 14.09 -14.86
C PRO A 258 1.46 14.14 -15.83
N LEU A 259 1.62 13.58 -17.04
CA LEU A 259 0.59 13.50 -18.07
C LEU A 259 -0.51 12.52 -17.67
N ALA A 260 -0.11 11.37 -17.12
CA ALA A 260 -1.03 10.34 -16.65
C ALA A 260 -1.88 10.84 -15.47
N VAL A 261 -1.31 11.60 -14.54
CA VAL A 261 -2.03 12.19 -13.40
C VAL A 261 -3.02 13.26 -13.87
N MET A 262 -2.64 14.09 -14.85
CA MET A 262 -3.60 15.01 -15.49
C MET A 262 -4.80 14.25 -16.08
N SER A 263 -4.53 13.18 -16.82
CA SER A 263 -5.56 12.28 -17.34
C SER A 263 -6.44 11.68 -16.25
N MET A 264 -5.84 11.10 -15.21
CA MET A 264 -6.55 10.48 -14.09
C MET A 264 -7.50 11.45 -13.41
N LEU A 265 -7.05 12.66 -13.12
CA LEU A 265 -7.87 13.66 -12.43
C LEU A 265 -8.99 14.17 -13.33
N SER A 266 -8.70 14.47 -14.59
CA SER A 266 -9.71 14.85 -15.57
C SER A 266 -10.84 13.81 -15.62
N THR A 267 -10.50 12.56 -15.91
CA THR A 267 -11.48 11.47 -16.07
C THR A 267 -12.22 11.15 -14.78
N SER A 268 -11.56 11.33 -13.62
CA SER A 268 -12.19 11.08 -12.34
C SER A 268 -13.24 12.11 -11.96
N ILE A 269 -13.12 13.33 -12.50
CA ILE A 269 -14.08 14.41 -12.27
C ILE A 269 -15.20 14.34 -13.30
N THR A 270 -14.90 14.10 -14.57
CA THR A 270 -15.90 14.00 -15.65
C THR A 270 -16.81 12.78 -15.55
N SER A 271 -16.35 11.69 -14.93
CA SER A 271 -17.12 10.44 -14.81
C SER A 271 -17.91 10.31 -13.49
N ARG A 272 -18.04 11.37 -12.68
CA ARG A 272 -18.68 11.27 -11.35
C ARG A 272 -19.71 12.38 -11.12
N PRO A 273 -20.79 12.10 -10.38
CA PRO A 273 -21.87 13.05 -10.12
C PRO A 273 -21.45 14.06 -9.05
N ILE A 274 -20.56 15.00 -9.40
CA ILE A 274 -20.05 15.97 -8.44
C ILE A 274 -21.12 16.97 -7.97
N GLY A 275 -22.25 17.11 -8.66
CA GLY A 275 -23.42 17.86 -8.19
C GLY A 275 -24.04 17.29 -6.91
N GLU A 276 -23.87 15.99 -6.64
CA GLU A 276 -24.39 15.33 -5.44
C GLU A 276 -23.49 15.53 -4.20
N LEU A 277 -22.35 16.23 -4.34
CA LEU A 277 -21.51 16.57 -3.18
C LEU A 277 -22.27 17.36 -2.11
N ALA A 278 -23.36 18.07 -2.44
CA ALA A 278 -24.16 18.76 -1.42
C ALA A 278 -24.86 17.79 -0.45
N ASN A 279 -25.32 16.63 -0.95
CA ASN A 279 -26.11 15.66 -0.17
C ASN A 279 -25.23 14.67 0.62
N ILE A 280 -24.06 14.31 0.08
CA ILE A 280 -23.13 13.32 0.68
C ILE A 280 -21.81 13.98 1.15
N GLY A 281 -21.67 15.29 0.95
CA GLY A 281 -20.45 16.05 1.25
C GLY A 281 -20.04 16.01 2.71
N LYS A 282 -20.99 15.84 3.64
CA LYS A 282 -20.68 15.63 5.06
C LYS A 282 -19.84 14.35 5.26
N VAL A 283 -20.25 13.25 4.64
CA VAL A 283 -19.58 11.93 4.76
C VAL A 283 -18.17 12.00 4.17
N ILE A 284 -18.05 12.55 2.97
CA ILE A 284 -16.76 12.71 2.28
C ILE A 284 -15.86 13.71 3.00
N GLY A 285 -16.43 14.82 3.48
CA GLY A 285 -15.71 15.83 4.25
C GLY A 285 -15.10 15.24 5.52
N ILE A 286 -15.86 14.42 6.25
CA ILE A 286 -15.37 13.67 7.41
C ILE A 286 -14.29 12.67 7.00
N GLY A 287 -14.49 11.93 5.90
CA GLY A 287 -13.49 11.00 5.36
C GLY A 287 -12.17 11.68 5.02
N TYR A 288 -12.22 12.82 4.33
CA TYR A 288 -11.03 13.62 3.98
C TYR A 288 -10.39 14.30 5.19
N LEU A 289 -11.19 14.74 6.18
CA LEU A 289 -10.67 15.21 7.46
C LEU A 289 -9.89 14.10 8.18
N ALA A 290 -10.43 12.87 8.21
CA ALA A 290 -9.73 11.73 8.77
C ALA A 290 -8.45 11.39 7.99
N ILE A 291 -8.44 11.53 6.66
CA ILE A 291 -7.23 11.37 5.83
C ILE A 291 -6.16 12.42 6.20
N ILE A 292 -6.56 13.68 6.36
CA ILE A 292 -5.64 14.74 6.78
C ILE A 292 -5.07 14.42 8.17
N ILE A 293 -5.92 13.98 9.10
CA ILE A 293 -5.47 13.53 10.43
C ILE A 293 -4.50 12.35 10.31
N ALA A 294 -4.74 11.38 9.41
CA ALA A 294 -3.81 10.27 9.17
C ALA A 294 -2.45 10.75 8.64
N ILE A 295 -2.42 11.71 7.72
CA ILE A 295 -1.17 12.28 7.19
C ILE A 295 -0.39 13.03 8.29
N ILE A 296 -1.11 13.77 9.14
CA ILE A 296 -0.52 14.44 10.32
C ILE A 296 0.00 13.41 11.31
N TRP A 297 -0.77 12.35 11.60
CA TRP A 297 -0.38 11.26 12.47
C TRP A 297 0.90 10.57 11.98
N LEU A 298 0.98 10.22 10.70
CA LEU A 298 2.17 9.62 10.10
C LEU A 298 3.39 10.57 10.18
N SER A 299 3.18 11.86 9.95
CA SER A 299 4.25 12.87 10.10
C SER A 299 4.72 13.01 11.55
N LEU A 300 3.79 12.94 12.50
CA LEU A 300 4.08 12.94 13.93
C LEU A 300 4.89 11.69 14.32
N GLN A 301 4.56 10.51 13.79
CA GLN A 301 5.35 9.31 14.05
C GLN A 301 6.80 9.44 13.55
N ILE A 302 6.99 10.03 12.36
CA ILE A 302 8.34 10.33 11.82
C ILE A 302 9.10 11.30 12.73
N PHE A 303 8.42 12.34 13.22
CA PHE A 303 8.99 13.28 14.19
C PHE A 303 9.40 12.60 15.49
N LEU A 304 8.50 11.79 16.08
CA LEU A 304 8.73 11.07 17.33
C LEU A 304 9.85 10.03 17.19
N ALA A 305 10.01 9.44 15.99
CA ALA A 305 11.13 8.56 15.66
C ALA A 305 12.48 9.31 15.54
N ARG A 306 12.49 10.64 15.72
CA ARG A 306 13.65 11.54 15.60
C ARG A 306 14.27 11.51 14.20
N ILE A 307 13.42 11.47 13.18
CA ILE A 307 13.78 11.55 11.77
C ILE A 307 13.47 12.98 11.29
N LYS A 308 14.34 13.55 10.45
CA LYS A 308 14.14 14.90 9.90
C LYS A 308 12.94 14.92 8.94
N ILE A 309 11.83 15.47 9.41
CA ILE A 309 10.55 15.53 8.70
C ILE A 309 10.70 16.13 7.28
N GLY A 310 11.40 17.25 7.14
CA GLY A 310 11.57 17.91 5.83
C GLY A 310 12.33 17.05 4.82
N ALA A 311 13.37 16.33 5.26
CA ALA A 311 14.12 15.41 4.40
C ALA A 311 13.28 14.19 4.00
N TRP A 312 12.42 13.70 4.90
CA TRP A 312 11.50 12.61 4.63
C TRP A 312 10.42 13.02 3.62
N TRP A 313 9.72 14.14 3.85
CA TRP A 313 8.67 14.63 2.95
C TRP A 313 9.17 14.94 1.53
N LYS A 314 10.42 15.40 1.40
CA LYS A 314 11.06 15.66 0.09
C LYS A 314 10.98 14.46 -0.86
N GLU A 315 11.01 13.23 -0.33
CA GLU A 315 10.89 12.03 -1.15
C GLU A 315 9.52 11.34 -0.99
N SER A 316 8.95 11.28 0.22
CA SER A 316 7.67 10.59 0.52
C SER A 316 6.44 11.14 -0.19
N TRP A 317 6.49 12.40 -0.63
CA TRP A 317 5.38 13.01 -1.34
C TRP A 317 5.10 12.35 -2.70
N ARG A 318 6.13 11.81 -3.38
CA ARG A 318 5.98 11.17 -4.69
C ARG A 318 5.05 9.95 -4.66
N PRO A 319 5.29 8.94 -3.79
CA PRO A 319 4.40 7.79 -3.71
C PRO A 319 3.00 8.18 -3.15
N LEU A 320 2.89 9.21 -2.31
CA LEU A 320 1.58 9.73 -1.88
C LEU A 320 0.74 10.24 -3.06
N ILE A 321 1.29 11.13 -3.91
CA ILE A 321 0.50 11.63 -5.05
C ILE A 321 0.20 10.50 -6.03
N GLN A 322 1.15 9.60 -6.24
CA GLN A 322 0.88 8.48 -7.13
C GLN A 322 -0.27 7.63 -6.61
N GLY A 323 -0.29 7.30 -5.31
CA GLY A 323 -1.40 6.55 -4.71
C GLY A 323 -2.71 7.33 -4.84
N PHE A 324 -2.66 8.64 -4.63
CA PHE A 324 -3.81 9.52 -4.83
C PHE A 324 -4.36 9.46 -6.25
N ALA A 325 -3.49 9.53 -7.25
CA ALA A 325 -3.92 9.58 -8.65
C ALA A 325 -4.30 8.20 -9.21
N THR A 326 -3.57 7.15 -8.84
CA THR A 326 -3.77 5.80 -9.39
C THR A 326 -4.85 5.00 -8.67
N GLN A 327 -5.17 5.36 -7.43
CA GLN A 327 -6.11 4.61 -6.58
C GLN A 327 -5.72 3.12 -6.42
N SER A 328 -4.42 2.81 -6.55
CA SER A 328 -3.90 1.48 -6.30
C SER A 328 -2.57 1.51 -5.56
N SER A 329 -2.57 0.91 -4.36
CA SER A 329 -1.36 0.65 -3.59
C SER A 329 -0.38 -0.24 -4.36
N ASN A 330 -0.87 -1.27 -5.05
CA ASN A 330 -0.04 -2.17 -5.86
C ASN A 330 0.64 -1.43 -7.03
N ALA A 331 -0.06 -0.47 -7.64
CA ALA A 331 0.49 0.38 -8.70
C ALA A 331 1.50 1.40 -8.17
N THR A 332 1.63 1.59 -6.86
CA THR A 332 2.64 2.50 -6.27
C THR A 332 3.86 1.77 -5.76
N LEU A 333 3.79 0.45 -5.59
CA LEU A 333 4.81 -0.34 -4.93
C LEU A 333 6.22 -0.10 -5.49
N PRO A 334 6.45 -0.17 -6.81
CA PRO A 334 7.79 0.07 -7.34
C PRO A 334 8.34 1.46 -6.99
N VAL A 335 7.47 2.46 -6.91
CA VAL A 335 7.83 3.85 -6.63
C VAL A 335 8.10 4.07 -5.16
N SER A 336 7.31 3.45 -4.29
CA SER A 336 7.58 3.42 -2.85
C SER A 336 8.94 2.78 -2.58
N MET A 337 9.28 1.69 -3.25
CA MET A 337 10.59 1.04 -3.11
C MET A 337 11.74 1.96 -3.55
N ASN A 338 11.66 2.54 -4.75
CA ASN A 338 12.66 3.50 -5.25
C ASN A 338 12.79 4.75 -4.35
N THR A 339 11.68 5.20 -3.74
CA THR A 339 11.67 6.34 -2.81
C THR A 339 12.46 6.02 -1.55
N LEU A 340 12.23 4.85 -0.96
CA LEU A 340 12.96 4.40 0.23
C LEU A 340 14.45 4.14 -0.07
N GLU A 341 14.78 3.61 -1.26
CA GLU A 341 16.17 3.47 -1.71
C GLU A 341 16.88 4.83 -1.83
N LYS A 342 16.21 5.86 -2.38
CA LYS A 342 16.74 7.24 -2.43
C LYS A 342 16.96 7.84 -1.05
N MET A 343 16.10 7.49 -0.11
CA MET A 343 16.27 7.79 1.32
C MET A 343 17.39 6.97 1.99
N LYS A 344 18.09 6.13 1.23
CA LYS A 344 19.17 5.24 1.70
C LYS A 344 18.71 4.26 2.78
N ILE A 345 17.44 3.87 2.75
CA ILE A 345 16.93 2.82 3.62
C ILE A 345 17.43 1.48 3.09
N SER A 346 17.89 0.62 4.01
CA SER A 346 18.41 -0.71 3.65
C SER A 346 17.39 -1.50 2.84
N ASP A 347 17.89 -2.09 1.76
CA ASP A 347 17.15 -2.97 0.85
C ASP A 347 16.35 -4.06 1.57
N LYS A 348 16.88 -4.54 2.71
CA LYS A 348 16.22 -5.49 3.61
C LYS A 348 14.87 -5.01 4.13
N VAL A 349 14.77 -3.73 4.49
CA VAL A 349 13.53 -3.09 4.94
C VAL A 349 12.64 -2.80 3.75
N VAL A 350 13.22 -2.21 2.69
CA VAL A 350 12.48 -1.85 1.47
C VAL A 350 11.74 -3.05 0.88
N SER A 351 12.43 -4.16 0.71
CA SER A 351 11.85 -5.33 0.06
C SER A 351 10.90 -6.11 0.96
N SER A 352 11.07 -6.08 2.28
CA SER A 352 10.22 -6.84 3.20
C SER A 352 8.95 -6.11 3.60
N ILE A 353 9.03 -4.81 3.88
CA ILE A 353 7.91 -4.04 4.44
C ILE A 353 7.06 -3.42 3.34
N THR A 354 7.68 -2.86 2.30
CA THR A 354 6.94 -2.10 1.29
C THR A 354 5.88 -2.96 0.57
N PRO A 355 6.20 -4.19 0.09
CA PRO A 355 5.19 -5.04 -0.54
C PRO A 355 4.07 -5.48 0.42
N ILE A 356 4.39 -5.74 1.69
CA ILE A 356 3.37 -6.09 2.69
C ILE A 356 2.43 -4.91 2.93
N SER A 357 2.97 -3.69 2.97
CA SER A 357 2.17 -2.49 3.25
C SER A 357 1.16 -2.13 2.16
N THR A 358 1.23 -2.75 0.97
CA THR A 358 0.21 -2.54 -0.07
C THR A 358 -1.03 -3.39 0.10
N THR A 359 -0.98 -4.39 1.00
CA THR A 359 -2.09 -5.34 1.22
C THR A 359 -2.47 -5.52 2.69
N MET A 360 -1.54 -5.31 3.61
CA MET A 360 -1.75 -5.47 5.05
C MET A 360 -1.69 -4.13 5.78
N GLY A 361 -2.62 -3.94 6.71
CA GLY A 361 -2.62 -2.79 7.61
C GLY A 361 -2.78 -1.46 6.88
N LEU A 362 -3.71 -1.41 5.93
CA LEU A 362 -4.04 -0.21 5.15
C LEU A 362 -4.74 0.82 6.06
N ILE A 363 -3.96 1.80 6.54
CA ILE A 363 -4.39 2.83 7.51
C ILE A 363 -5.72 3.51 7.16
N ALA A 364 -5.98 3.76 5.87
CA ALA A 364 -7.14 4.48 5.38
C ALA A 364 -8.17 3.56 4.71
N CYS A 365 -7.76 2.62 3.84
CA CYS A 365 -8.73 1.70 3.22
C CYS A 365 -9.32 0.69 4.21
N ALA A 366 -8.64 0.38 5.31
CA ALA A 366 -9.21 -0.36 6.43
C ALA A 366 -9.65 0.59 7.54
N GLY A 367 -8.70 1.28 8.17
CA GLY A 367 -8.98 2.05 9.39
C GLY A 367 -10.04 3.14 9.18
N ILE A 368 -9.79 4.08 8.28
CA ILE A 368 -10.72 5.19 8.02
C ILE A 368 -12.03 4.67 7.41
N GLN A 369 -11.98 3.81 6.40
CA GLN A 369 -13.19 3.30 5.74
C GLN A 369 -14.12 2.56 6.72
N SER A 370 -13.57 1.65 7.51
CA SER A 370 -14.35 0.89 8.48
C SER A 370 -14.83 1.76 9.63
N GLY A 371 -14.02 2.72 10.09
CA GLY A 371 -14.46 3.69 11.10
C GLY A 371 -15.63 4.55 10.60
N LEU A 372 -15.57 4.98 9.33
CA LEU A 372 -16.66 5.72 8.70
C LEU A 372 -17.91 4.85 8.52
N ALA A 373 -17.78 3.67 7.94
CA ALA A 373 -18.91 2.74 7.72
C ALA A 373 -19.64 2.37 9.02
N THR A 374 -18.89 2.03 10.07
CA THR A 374 -19.46 1.65 11.37
C THR A 374 -20.04 2.84 12.12
N SER A 375 -19.46 4.04 11.99
CA SER A 375 -20.06 5.25 12.56
C SER A 375 -21.31 5.72 11.82
N ILE A 376 -21.40 5.52 10.49
CA ILE A 376 -22.62 5.73 9.70
C ILE A 376 -23.72 4.81 10.24
N LEU A 377 -23.45 3.50 10.33
CA LEU A 377 -24.40 2.53 10.86
C LEU A 377 -24.84 2.89 12.29
N TRP A 378 -23.90 3.17 13.18
CA TRP A 378 -24.20 3.55 14.55
C TRP A 378 -25.08 4.81 14.67
N THR A 379 -24.92 5.79 13.78
CA THR A 379 -25.59 7.10 13.93
C THR A 379 -26.83 7.28 13.06
N GLY A 380 -27.10 6.36 12.13
CA GLY A 380 -28.31 6.38 11.31
C GLY A 380 -29.21 5.16 11.48
N SER A 381 -28.90 4.25 12.41
CA SER A 381 -29.78 3.15 12.82
C SER A 381 -29.69 2.93 14.33
N ASP A 382 -30.81 2.62 14.96
CA ASP A 382 -30.88 2.30 16.39
C ASP A 382 -30.58 0.82 16.68
N VAL A 383 -30.62 -0.04 15.65
CA VAL A 383 -30.35 -1.49 15.79
C VAL A 383 -29.03 -1.80 16.50
N PRO A 384 -27.88 -1.19 16.12
CA PRO A 384 -26.61 -1.46 16.80
C PRO A 384 -26.57 -0.98 18.26
N HIS A 385 -27.47 -0.09 18.70
CA HIS A 385 -27.43 0.45 20.08
C HIS A 385 -27.74 -0.61 21.14
N SER A 386 -28.47 -1.67 20.77
CA SER A 386 -28.74 -2.83 21.63
C SER A 386 -27.47 -3.52 22.16
N MET A 387 -26.35 -3.45 21.42
CA MET A 387 -25.06 -4.00 21.85
C MET A 387 -24.34 -3.13 22.89
N GLY A 388 -24.73 -1.86 23.00
CA GLY A 388 -23.97 -0.82 23.70
C GLY A 388 -22.76 -0.33 22.90
N LEU A 389 -22.48 0.97 23.00
CA LEU A 389 -21.43 1.65 22.21
C LEU A 389 -20.05 1.02 22.40
N PHE A 390 -19.70 0.66 23.63
CA PHE A 390 -18.39 0.09 23.95
C PHE A 390 -18.18 -1.27 23.26
N THR A 391 -19.16 -2.17 23.38
CA THR A 391 -19.12 -3.50 22.75
C THR A 391 -19.08 -3.36 21.23
N TYR A 392 -19.94 -2.52 20.67
CA TYR A 392 -19.98 -2.25 19.23
C TYR A 392 -18.62 -1.74 18.71
N PHE A 393 -18.02 -0.79 19.42
CA PHE A 393 -16.71 -0.24 19.08
C PHE A 393 -15.60 -1.30 19.13
N ILE A 394 -15.50 -2.08 20.20
CA ILE A 394 -14.43 -3.07 20.38
C ILE A 394 -14.52 -4.18 19.31
N ILE A 395 -15.73 -4.69 19.05
CA ILE A 395 -15.92 -5.72 18.01
C ILE A 395 -15.60 -5.13 16.64
N SER A 396 -16.08 -3.93 16.33
CA SER A 396 -15.79 -3.25 15.06
C SER A 396 -14.28 -3.00 14.87
N LEU A 397 -13.58 -2.59 15.92
CA LEU A 397 -12.12 -2.41 15.89
C LEU A 397 -11.41 -3.74 15.61
N PHE A 398 -11.78 -4.81 16.32
CA PHE A 398 -11.18 -6.13 16.14
C PHE A 398 -11.40 -6.66 14.72
N VAL A 399 -12.64 -6.63 14.23
CA VAL A 399 -13.00 -7.06 12.88
C VAL A 399 -12.27 -6.21 11.83
N THR A 400 -12.15 -4.90 12.04
CA THR A 400 -11.39 -4.01 11.14
C THR A 400 -9.90 -4.40 11.07
N ILE A 401 -9.27 -4.69 12.21
CA ILE A 401 -7.86 -5.12 12.24
C ILE A 401 -7.70 -6.43 11.47
N VAL A 402 -8.60 -7.40 11.68
CA VAL A 402 -8.61 -8.68 10.96
C VAL A 402 -8.85 -8.49 9.47
N ALA A 403 -9.85 -7.72 9.08
CA ALA A 403 -10.16 -7.41 7.68
C ALA A 403 -9.00 -6.71 6.98
N SER A 404 -8.21 -5.92 7.71
CA SER A 404 -7.01 -5.25 7.18
C SER A 404 -5.86 -6.20 6.83
N LEU A 405 -5.93 -7.48 7.24
CA LEU A 405 -4.88 -8.48 7.00
C LEU A 405 -4.93 -9.09 5.60
N GLY A 406 -5.80 -8.63 4.69
CA GLY A 406 -5.97 -9.26 3.38
C GLY A 406 -6.65 -8.46 2.29
N ILE A 407 -6.50 -7.15 2.35
CA ILE A 407 -7.07 -6.27 1.34
C ILE A 407 -6.16 -6.30 0.12
N ALA A 408 -6.66 -6.74 -1.03
CA ALA A 408 -5.91 -6.62 -2.28
C ALA A 408 -5.61 -5.15 -2.56
N GLY A 409 -4.39 -4.74 -2.92
CA GLY A 409 -4.05 -3.33 -3.16
C GLY A 409 -4.53 -2.76 -4.51
N VAL A 410 -5.77 -3.07 -4.92
CA VAL A 410 -6.38 -2.68 -6.21
C VAL A 410 -7.47 -1.60 -6.02
N PRO A 411 -7.91 -0.89 -7.07
CA PRO A 411 -9.00 0.08 -6.94
C PRO A 411 -10.31 -0.57 -6.48
N GLY A 412 -11.15 0.18 -5.75
CA GLY A 412 -12.50 -0.28 -5.32
C GLY A 412 -12.50 -1.24 -4.12
N THR A 413 -11.42 -1.29 -3.34
CA THR A 413 -11.27 -2.17 -2.16
C THR A 413 -12.13 -1.77 -0.98
N ALA A 414 -12.57 -0.53 -0.94
CA ALA A 414 -13.43 0.01 0.10
C ALA A 414 -14.73 -0.78 0.27
N THR A 415 -15.36 -1.18 -0.83
CA THR A 415 -16.57 -1.99 -0.81
C THR A 415 -16.32 -3.34 -0.17
N VAL A 416 -15.22 -4.02 -0.53
CA VAL A 416 -14.85 -5.33 0.04
C VAL A 416 -14.61 -5.22 1.53
N VAL A 417 -13.91 -4.17 1.97
CA VAL A 417 -13.66 -3.92 3.39
C VAL A 417 -14.96 -3.61 4.14
N THR A 418 -15.82 -2.75 3.59
CA THR A 418 -17.09 -2.41 4.23
C THR A 418 -17.99 -3.63 4.35
N VAL A 419 -18.11 -4.45 3.30
CA VAL A 419 -18.85 -5.72 3.33
C VAL A 419 -18.30 -6.64 4.41
N GLY A 420 -16.98 -6.86 4.43
CA GLY A 420 -16.34 -7.74 5.39
C GLY A 420 -16.44 -7.26 6.84
N VAL A 421 -16.33 -5.94 7.08
CA VAL A 421 -16.44 -5.40 8.43
C VAL A 421 -17.88 -5.41 8.92
N ILE A 422 -18.83 -4.86 8.15
CA ILE A 422 -20.24 -4.78 8.54
C ILE A 422 -20.85 -6.19 8.70
N GLY A 423 -20.50 -7.13 7.80
CA GLY A 423 -20.88 -8.54 7.98
C GLY A 423 -20.19 -9.20 9.17
N GLY A 424 -18.90 -8.91 9.38
CA GLY A 424 -18.11 -9.47 10.49
C GLY A 424 -18.57 -9.03 11.87
N ILE A 425 -19.22 -7.86 11.98
CA ILE A 425 -19.84 -7.39 13.23
C ILE A 425 -21.32 -7.82 13.38
N GLY A 426 -21.89 -8.54 12.40
CA GLY A 426 -23.23 -9.11 12.48
C GLY A 426 -24.37 -8.23 11.98
N PHE A 427 -24.09 -7.24 11.12
CA PHE A 427 -25.09 -6.30 10.58
C PHE A 427 -25.17 -6.36 9.05
N SER A 428 -25.09 -7.57 8.47
CA SER A 428 -25.04 -7.79 7.02
C SER A 428 -26.21 -7.18 6.26
N GLU A 429 -27.38 -7.11 6.89
CA GLU A 429 -28.60 -6.48 6.35
C GLU A 429 -28.43 -4.98 6.10
N PHE A 430 -27.51 -4.30 6.79
CA PHE A 430 -27.23 -2.87 6.61
C PHE A 430 -26.12 -2.57 5.60
N ILE A 431 -25.49 -3.59 5.00
CA ILE A 431 -24.42 -3.41 4.00
C ILE A 431 -24.89 -2.53 2.84
N GLY A 432 -26.09 -2.81 2.31
CA GLY A 432 -26.67 -2.07 1.19
C GLY A 432 -26.86 -0.60 1.52
N SER A 433 -27.47 -0.30 2.67
CA SER A 433 -27.68 1.07 3.14
C SER A 433 -26.38 1.83 3.39
N VAL A 434 -25.36 1.20 3.99
CA VAL A 434 -24.05 1.83 4.21
C VAL A 434 -23.33 2.08 2.89
N LEU A 435 -23.36 1.12 1.96
CA LEU A 435 -22.75 1.29 0.64
C LEU A 435 -23.49 2.33 -0.20
N ALA A 436 -24.81 2.44 -0.10
CA ALA A 436 -25.57 3.48 -0.80
C ALA A 436 -25.10 4.90 -0.44
N VAL A 437 -24.63 5.10 0.80
CA VAL A 437 -24.07 6.37 1.27
C VAL A 437 -22.63 6.59 0.76
N ILE A 438 -21.78 5.56 0.74
CA ILE A 438 -20.35 5.71 0.43
C ILE A 438 -20.05 5.57 -1.08
N ALA A 439 -20.72 4.63 -1.76
CA ALA A 439 -20.44 4.23 -3.14
C ALA A 439 -20.53 5.36 -4.18
N PRO A 440 -21.51 6.30 -4.13
CA PRO A 440 -21.67 7.31 -5.18
C PRO A 440 -20.41 8.14 -5.45
N LEU A 441 -19.59 8.34 -4.41
CA LEU A 441 -18.38 9.15 -4.48
C LEU A 441 -17.15 8.40 -3.94
N ASP A 442 -17.25 7.06 -3.83
CA ASP A 442 -16.17 6.20 -3.34
C ASP A 442 -14.89 6.41 -4.16
N GLY A 443 -15.02 6.62 -5.47
CA GLY A 443 -13.88 6.97 -6.29
C GLY A 443 -13.17 8.26 -5.85
N LEU A 444 -13.87 9.33 -5.46
CA LEU A 444 -13.18 10.54 -4.98
C LEU A 444 -12.51 10.26 -3.64
N PHE A 445 -13.16 9.50 -2.78
CA PHE A 445 -12.59 9.14 -1.48
C PHE A 445 -11.40 8.17 -1.58
N ASP A 446 -11.41 7.25 -2.56
CA ASP A 446 -10.37 6.24 -2.79
C ASP A 446 -9.02 6.83 -3.15
N MET A 447 -9.01 8.00 -3.81
CA MET A 447 -7.80 8.76 -4.06
C MET A 447 -7.09 9.10 -2.74
N GLY A 448 -7.78 9.80 -1.85
CA GLY A 448 -7.22 10.20 -0.56
C GLY A 448 -6.82 9.00 0.30
N ARG A 449 -7.66 7.96 0.37
CA ARG A 449 -7.36 6.74 1.14
C ARG A 449 -6.13 6.01 0.59
N THR A 450 -6.05 5.82 -0.72
CA THR A 450 -4.88 5.16 -1.32
C THR A 450 -3.61 5.98 -1.08
N GLY A 451 -3.64 7.30 -1.28
CA GLY A 451 -2.49 8.15 -0.99
C GLY A 451 -2.00 8.02 0.46
N ALA A 452 -2.91 8.00 1.43
CA ALA A 452 -2.59 7.82 2.84
C ALA A 452 -2.06 6.41 3.17
N ASN A 453 -2.61 5.36 2.55
CA ASN A 453 -2.10 3.99 2.70
C ASN A 453 -0.65 3.87 2.25
N VAL A 454 -0.36 4.40 1.06
CA VAL A 454 0.97 4.35 0.47
C VAL A 454 1.97 5.13 1.34
N LEU A 455 1.57 6.31 1.82
CA LEU A 455 2.38 7.07 2.78
C LEU A 455 2.59 6.30 4.09
N GLY A 456 1.57 5.59 4.58
CA GLY A 456 1.65 4.74 5.76
C GLY A 456 2.68 3.62 5.63
N GLY A 457 2.77 2.99 4.45
CA GLY A 457 3.79 2.01 4.13
C GLY A 457 5.21 2.60 4.13
N VAL A 458 5.39 3.74 3.46
CA VAL A 458 6.68 4.47 3.42
C VAL A 458 7.11 4.92 4.82
N SER A 459 6.18 5.47 5.60
CA SER A 459 6.42 5.89 6.99
C SER A 459 6.85 4.71 7.85
N THR A 460 6.11 3.59 7.79
CA THR A 460 6.42 2.38 8.55
C THR A 460 7.78 1.82 8.20
N ALA A 461 8.10 1.70 6.90
CA ALA A 461 9.42 1.26 6.46
C ALA A 461 10.54 2.17 7.00
N THR A 462 10.33 3.48 6.97
CA THR A 462 11.30 4.47 7.49
C THR A 462 11.51 4.31 9.00
N ILE A 463 10.43 4.18 9.77
CA ILE A 463 10.48 4.01 11.23
C ILE A 463 11.14 2.68 11.61
N VAL A 464 10.80 1.59 10.92
CA VAL A 464 11.43 0.29 11.18
C VAL A 464 12.92 0.35 10.86
N ALA A 465 13.31 0.95 9.73
CA ALA A 465 14.71 1.14 9.38
C ALA A 465 15.46 1.91 10.47
N LYS A 466 14.87 3.00 10.99
CA LYS A 466 15.44 3.75 12.11
C LYS A 466 15.59 2.88 13.36
N SER A 467 14.56 2.09 13.69
CA SER A 467 14.55 1.22 14.87
C SER A 467 15.55 0.05 14.80
N GLU A 468 15.98 -0.32 13.60
CA GLU A 468 16.86 -1.47 13.35
C GLU A 468 18.29 -1.07 13.02
N GLY A 469 18.55 0.22 12.84
CA GLY A 469 19.88 0.71 12.55
C GLY A 469 20.21 0.79 11.06
N LEU A 470 19.20 0.81 10.19
CA LEU A 470 19.28 0.45 8.78
C LEU A 470 19.03 1.63 7.81
N ILE A 471 19.37 2.86 8.23
CA ILE A 471 19.37 4.04 7.36
C ILE A 471 20.82 4.40 6.99
N GLY A 472 21.14 4.58 5.72
CA GLY A 472 22.48 4.94 5.27
C GLY A 472 22.98 6.25 5.90
N GLU A 473 24.28 6.32 6.15
CA GLU A 473 24.93 7.49 6.75
C GLU A 473 24.75 8.76 5.89
N ASP A 474 24.60 8.58 4.58
CA ASP A 474 24.39 9.61 3.56
C ASP A 474 22.92 9.98 3.31
N SER A 475 21.95 9.41 4.04
CA SER A 475 20.50 9.60 3.80
C SER A 475 19.98 11.03 3.95
N GLY A 476 20.67 11.88 4.70
CA GLY A 476 20.15 13.18 5.14
C GLY A 476 18.95 13.12 6.10
N LEU A 477 18.41 11.92 6.41
CA LEU A 477 17.26 11.72 7.28
C LEU A 477 17.59 11.90 8.77
N LEU A 478 18.86 11.74 9.14
CA LEU A 478 19.31 11.73 10.53
C LEU A 478 20.19 12.93 10.88
N THR A 479 20.20 13.29 12.16
CA THR A 479 21.21 14.18 12.75
C THR A 479 22.48 13.39 13.07
N ILE A 480 23.60 14.08 13.35
CA ILE A 480 24.87 13.44 13.74
C ILE A 480 24.66 12.53 14.97
N ARG A 481 24.03 13.04 16.03
CA ARG A 481 23.62 12.25 17.20
C ARG A 481 22.71 11.07 16.83
N GLY A 482 21.84 11.28 15.83
CA GLY A 482 20.96 10.25 15.29
C GLY A 482 21.71 9.12 14.60
N LEU A 483 22.82 9.42 13.90
CA LEU A 483 23.71 8.44 13.27
C LEU A 483 24.50 7.65 14.31
N GLU A 484 25.06 8.32 15.32
CA GLU A 484 25.77 7.64 16.42
C GLU A 484 24.88 6.66 17.17
N LYS A 485 23.67 7.07 17.54
CA LYS A 485 22.68 6.18 18.17
C LYS A 485 22.32 5.01 17.26
N GLN A 486 22.33 5.23 15.95
CA GLN A 486 22.04 4.17 14.99
C GLN A 486 23.14 3.12 14.95
N LYS A 487 24.42 3.53 15.02
CA LYS A 487 25.56 2.61 15.11
C LYS A 487 25.42 1.69 16.33
N ASP A 488 24.98 2.24 17.47
CA ASP A 488 24.71 1.44 18.67
C ASP A 488 23.62 0.40 18.43
N ILE A 489 22.48 0.83 17.86
CA ILE A 489 21.35 -0.08 17.58
C ILE A 489 21.79 -1.21 16.65
N LEU A 490 22.50 -0.87 15.57
CA LEU A 490 22.97 -1.83 14.59
C LEU A 490 23.96 -2.83 15.23
N PHE A 491 24.89 -2.35 16.05
CA PHE A 491 25.83 -3.19 16.80
C PHE A 491 25.09 -4.18 17.71
N HIS A 492 24.16 -3.70 18.54
CA HIS A 492 23.39 -4.57 19.45
C HIS A 492 22.57 -5.61 18.68
N ASN A 493 21.93 -5.20 17.57
CA ASN A 493 21.14 -6.12 16.75
C ASN A 493 22.02 -7.18 16.09
N ASN A 494 23.19 -6.81 15.58
CA ASN A 494 24.15 -7.75 14.99
C ASN A 494 24.65 -8.75 16.03
N GLN A 495 25.06 -8.29 17.21
CA GLN A 495 25.50 -9.18 18.30
C GLN A 495 24.39 -10.13 18.76
N LYS A 496 23.15 -9.64 18.85
CA LYS A 496 22.00 -10.48 19.22
C LYS A 496 21.68 -11.52 18.16
N ASP A 497 21.79 -11.16 16.88
CA ASP A 497 21.55 -12.07 15.76
C ASP A 497 22.67 -13.10 15.61
N GLU A 498 23.92 -12.73 15.87
CA GLU A 498 25.08 -13.63 15.96
C GLU A 498 24.87 -14.66 17.06
N LEU A 499 24.54 -14.22 18.29
CA LEU A 499 24.26 -15.09 19.42
C LEU A 499 23.16 -16.12 19.10
N LYS A 500 22.02 -15.66 18.55
CA LYS A 500 20.91 -16.54 18.17
C LYS A 500 21.35 -17.58 17.15
N ARG A 501 22.09 -17.18 16.12
CA ARG A 501 22.61 -18.09 15.09
C ARG A 501 23.52 -19.17 15.68
N THR A 502 24.46 -18.78 16.52
CA THR A 502 25.42 -19.71 17.11
C THR A 502 24.71 -20.73 18.02
N ILE A 503 23.73 -20.27 18.81
CA ILE A 503 22.89 -21.15 19.63
C ILE A 503 22.08 -22.11 18.75
N GLU A 504 21.43 -21.63 17.69
CA GLU A 504 20.67 -22.49 16.77
C GLU A 504 21.55 -23.50 16.04
N SER A 505 22.78 -23.11 15.66
CA SER A 505 23.75 -24.00 15.03
C SER A 505 24.14 -25.14 15.98
N LYS A 506 24.57 -24.80 17.21
CA LYS A 506 24.87 -25.79 18.25
C LYS A 506 23.67 -26.66 18.62
N ARG A 507 22.45 -26.10 18.55
CA ARG A 507 21.21 -26.88 18.78
C ARG A 507 20.97 -27.89 17.67
N LYS A 508 21.22 -27.53 16.41
CA LYS A 508 21.11 -28.47 15.29
C LYS A 508 22.15 -29.58 15.39
N GLU A 509 23.38 -29.22 15.74
CA GLU A 509 24.46 -30.18 16.02
C GLU A 509 24.08 -31.15 17.14
N LEU A 510 23.56 -30.63 18.26
CA LEU A 510 23.01 -31.45 19.35
C LEU A 510 21.93 -32.42 18.85
N ILE A 511 20.98 -31.96 18.05
CA ILE A 511 19.90 -32.82 17.51
C ILE A 511 20.46 -33.92 16.60
N VAL A 512 21.49 -33.62 15.79
CA VAL A 512 22.15 -34.61 14.94
C VAL A 512 22.87 -35.64 15.80
N ASN A 513 23.64 -35.20 16.79
CA ASN A 513 24.37 -36.09 17.69
C ASN A 513 23.41 -37.00 18.46
N LEU A 514 22.32 -36.45 19.02
CA LEU A 514 21.31 -37.22 19.76
C LEU A 514 20.59 -38.30 18.92
N LYS A 515 20.62 -38.21 17.59
CA LYS A 515 19.99 -39.18 16.66
C LYS A 515 20.91 -40.33 16.26
N GLN A 516 22.18 -40.35 16.68
CA GLN A 516 23.08 -41.47 16.41
C GLN A 516 22.59 -42.75 17.13
N LYS A 517 22.63 -43.88 16.43
CA LYS A 517 21.93 -45.13 16.80
C LYS A 517 22.54 -45.90 18.00
N GLU A 518 23.57 -45.39 18.67
CA GLU A 518 24.34 -46.13 19.69
C GLU A 518 24.54 -45.37 21.02
N LEU A 519 23.87 -44.23 21.24
CA LEU A 519 24.06 -43.43 22.46
C LEU A 519 23.27 -43.97 23.67
N SER A 520 23.97 -44.16 24.80
CA SER A 520 23.35 -44.46 26.08
C SER A 520 22.50 -43.28 26.60
N ILE A 521 21.65 -43.53 27.60
CA ILE A 521 20.87 -42.46 28.26
C ILE A 521 21.80 -41.43 28.92
N GLU A 522 22.92 -41.88 29.48
CA GLU A 522 23.91 -41.03 30.15
C GLU A 522 24.64 -40.12 29.15
N ASP A 523 25.04 -40.65 28.00
CA ASP A 523 25.67 -39.86 26.94
C ASP A 523 24.72 -38.78 26.40
N LYS A 524 23.43 -39.11 26.24
CA LYS A 524 22.41 -38.14 25.83
C LYS A 524 22.23 -37.02 26.86
N ASN A 525 22.36 -37.33 28.15
CA ASN A 525 22.27 -36.34 29.21
C ASN A 525 23.52 -35.44 29.26
N ASN A 526 24.71 -36.02 29.07
CA ASN A 526 25.97 -35.29 28.98
C ASN A 526 25.98 -34.30 27.80
N LEU A 527 25.53 -34.72 26.61
CA LEU A 527 25.40 -33.85 25.43
C LEU A 527 24.45 -32.66 25.69
N LYS A 528 23.33 -32.90 26.39
CA LYS A 528 22.39 -31.81 26.77
C LYS A 528 23.02 -30.85 27.79
N LYS A 529 23.79 -31.37 28.75
CA LYS A 529 24.48 -30.56 29.75
C LYS A 529 25.54 -29.68 29.10
N GLU A 530 26.36 -30.25 28.23
CA GLU A 530 27.39 -29.52 27.47
C GLU A 530 26.77 -28.42 26.59
N PHE A 531 25.65 -28.69 25.92
CA PHE A 531 24.92 -27.66 25.18
C PHE A 531 24.46 -26.50 26.07
N ASN A 532 23.95 -26.79 27.27
CA ASN A 532 23.50 -25.77 28.21
C ASN A 532 24.66 -24.92 28.74
N GLU A 533 25.81 -25.53 29.03
CA GLU A 533 27.04 -24.82 29.43
C GLU A 533 27.55 -23.93 28.30
N ASN A 534 27.70 -24.49 27.09
CA ASN A 534 28.07 -23.71 25.89
C ASN A 534 27.13 -22.53 25.65
N LYS A 535 25.81 -22.71 25.82
CA LYS A 535 24.81 -21.65 25.69
C LYS A 535 24.98 -20.56 26.75
N LYS A 536 25.38 -20.92 27.98
CA LYS A 536 25.67 -19.96 29.05
C LYS A 536 26.91 -19.13 28.70
N THR A 537 28.01 -19.77 28.31
CA THR A 537 29.25 -19.09 27.89
C THR A 537 29.02 -18.14 26.71
N LEU A 538 28.22 -18.55 25.72
CA LEU A 538 27.86 -17.68 24.59
C LEU A 538 27.09 -16.42 25.01
N LYS A 539 26.20 -16.54 26.01
CA LYS A 539 25.49 -15.38 26.57
C LYS A 539 26.43 -14.45 27.34
N GLU A 540 27.37 -15.01 28.09
CA GLU A 540 28.38 -14.24 28.82
C GLU A 540 29.27 -13.46 27.85
N ASN A 541 29.80 -14.13 26.81
CA ASN A 541 30.59 -13.48 25.75
C ASN A 541 29.81 -12.37 25.04
N TYR A 542 28.51 -12.57 24.77
CA TYR A 542 27.65 -11.53 24.23
C TYR A 542 27.58 -10.30 25.15
N VAL A 543 27.42 -10.49 26.46
CA VAL A 543 27.42 -9.39 27.44
C VAL A 543 28.77 -8.69 27.49
N THR A 544 29.88 -9.42 27.46
CA THR A 544 31.24 -8.86 27.44
C THR A 544 31.47 -7.98 26.22
N LYS A 545 31.14 -8.47 25.01
CA LYS A 545 31.23 -7.67 23.77
C LYS A 545 30.41 -6.37 23.83
N LEU A 546 29.24 -6.38 24.49
CA LEU A 546 28.45 -5.17 24.69
C LEU A 546 29.09 -4.18 25.67
N LYS A 547 29.79 -4.66 26.71
CA LYS A 547 30.53 -3.82 27.65
C LYS A 547 31.75 -3.17 26.98
N GLU A 548 32.56 -3.97 26.29
CA GLU A 548 33.73 -3.50 25.54
C GLU A 548 33.35 -2.42 24.52
N TYR A 549 32.25 -2.60 23.79
CA TYR A 549 31.75 -1.60 22.85
C TYR A 549 31.38 -0.27 23.54
N LYS A 550 30.75 -0.34 24.71
CA LYS A 550 30.40 0.87 25.48
C LYS A 550 31.63 1.58 26.03
N GLU A 551 32.62 0.83 26.48
CA GLU A 551 33.89 1.35 27.00
C GLU A 551 34.70 2.06 25.90
N ASN A 552 34.84 1.42 24.73
CA ASN A 552 35.56 1.97 23.58
C ASN A 552 34.90 3.21 22.97
N LYS A 553 33.60 3.44 23.23
CA LYS A 553 32.85 4.60 22.73
C LYS A 553 33.13 5.90 23.52
N ASN A 554 33.66 5.80 24.75
CA ASN A 554 33.94 6.95 25.63
C ASN A 554 35.43 7.03 26.03
N PRO A 555 36.35 7.43 25.14
CA PRO A 555 37.74 7.66 25.54
C PRO A 555 37.95 8.95 26.36
N ILE A 556 36.96 9.85 26.46
CA ILE A 556 37.10 11.21 27.05
C ILE A 556 36.41 11.35 28.42
N LYS A 557 36.26 10.26 29.17
CA LYS A 557 35.75 10.31 30.57
C LYS A 557 36.64 9.57 31.57
N LYS A 558 37.90 9.35 31.22
CA LYS A 558 38.96 8.93 32.15
C LYS A 558 40.03 9.98 32.21
#